data_AF-P0DPV6-F1
#
_entry.id   AF-P0DPV6-F1
#
_cell.length_a   1.000
_cell.length_b   1.000
_cell.length_c   1.000
_cell.angle_alpha   90.00
_cell.angle_beta   90.00
_cell.angle_gamma   90.00
#
_symmetry.space_group_name_H-M   'P 1'
#
loop_
_entity.id
_entity.type
_entity.pdbx_description
1 polymer ?
#
loop_
_entity_poly.entity_id
_entity_poly.type
_entity_poly.pdbx_seq_one_letter_code
_entity_poly.pdbx_strand_id
1 'polypeptide(L)' 'MEGKIIFICFLVVLLTLPELISSEVIRKEIPYKKRKFPYKSECRKACATAFTGGDESRIKDVKPGFFKCSCYYSSG' A
#
# COMPACT_ATOMS: atom_id res chain seq x y z
N MET A 1 31.37 24.15 30.55
CA MET A 1 31.19 23.36 29.30
C MET A 1 29.86 22.58 29.32
N GLU A 2 28.84 23.06 30.05
CA GLU A 2 27.57 22.34 30.28
C GLU A 2 26.54 22.48 29.15
N GLY A 3 26.64 23.52 28.31
CA GLY A 3 25.63 23.81 27.29
C GLY A 3 25.67 22.94 26.03
N LYS A 4 26.69 22.08 25.85
CA LYS A 4 26.85 21.27 24.62
C LYS A 4 26.21 19.88 24.68
N ILE A 5 25.87 19.38 25.88
CA ILE A 5 25.43 17.99 26.06
C ILE A 5 23.94 17.83 25.81
N ILE A 6 23.14 18.86 26.09
CA ILE A 6 21.67 18.76 26.07
C ILE A 6 21.10 18.74 24.64
N PHE A 7 21.81 19.32 23.67
CA PHE A 7 21.28 19.48 22.31
C PHE A 7 21.33 18.18 21.47
N ILE A 8 22.24 17.25 21.78
CA ILE A 8 22.45 16.05 20.95
C ILE A 8 21.41 14.96 21.25
N CYS A 9 20.93 14.85 22.50
CA CYS A 9 19.99 13.80 22.88
C CYS A 9 18.60 13.93 22.21
N PHE A 10 18.19 15.14 21.81
CA PHE A 10 16.86 15.35 21.25
C PHE A 10 16.75 14.97 19.75
N LEU A 11 17.88 14.96 19.03
CA LEU A 11 17.90 14.67 17.59
C LEU A 11 17.82 13.18 17.26
N VAL A 12 18.25 12.30 18.17
CA VAL A 12 18.24 10.84 17.92
C VAL A 12 16.86 10.22 18.08
N VAL A 13 15.98 10.81 18.92
CA VAL A 13 14.63 10.27 19.17
C VAL A 13 13.69 10.47 17.97
N LEU A 14 13.90 11.50 17.14
CA LEU A 14 13.06 11.71 15.96
C LEU A 14 13.35 10.73 14.80
N LEU A 15 14.53 10.10 14.77
CA LEU A 15 14.92 9.23 13.65
C LEU A 15 14.35 7.81 13.74
N THR A 16 13.82 7.38 14.88
CA THR A 16 13.32 6.01 15.05
C THR A 16 11.81 5.85 14.85
N LEU A 17 11.06 6.93 14.62
CA LEU A 17 9.60 6.83 14.52
C LEU A 17 8.99 6.48 13.14
N PRO A 18 9.65 6.63 11.96
CA PRO A 18 8.93 6.37 10.71
C PRO A 18 8.87 4.89 10.31
N GLU A 19 9.51 3.95 11.01
CA GLU A 19 9.40 2.51 10.66
C GLU A 19 8.08 1.86 11.09
N LEU A 20 7.26 2.53 11.92
CA LEU A 20 5.98 1.99 12.39
C LEU A 20 4.77 2.32 11.50
N ILE A 21 4.97 2.92 10.32
CA ILE A 21 3.94 2.91 9.28
C ILE A 21 3.95 1.49 8.64
N SER A 22 3.65 0.50 9.48
CA SER A 22 3.34 -0.86 9.08
C SER A 22 2.19 -0.74 8.10
N SER A 23 2.53 -0.90 6.83
CA SER A 23 1.63 -0.73 5.72
C SER A 23 0.55 -1.82 5.79
N GLU A 24 -0.53 -1.55 6.53
CA GLU A 24 -1.64 -2.48 6.68
C GLU A 24 -2.10 -2.92 5.28
N VAL A 25 -2.11 -4.24 5.07
CA VAL A 25 -2.54 -4.82 3.80
C VAL A 25 -4.06 -4.83 3.81
N ILE A 26 -4.65 -3.88 3.10
CA ILE A 26 -6.08 -3.80 2.90
C ILE A 26 -6.47 -4.75 1.78
N ARG A 27 -7.49 -5.57 2.04
CA ARG A 27 -8.14 -6.42 1.05
C ARG A 27 -9.48 -5.84 0.66
N LYS A 28 -9.70 -5.57 -0.63
CA LYS A 28 -11.00 -5.19 -1.19
C LYS A 28 -11.28 -5.97 -2.47
N GLU A 29 -12.55 -6.05 -2.88
CA GLU A 29 -12.94 -6.66 -4.15
C GLU A 29 -13.60 -5.63 -5.05
N ILE A 30 -13.36 -5.74 -6.35
CA ILE A 30 -14.02 -4.91 -7.38
C ILE A 30 -14.64 -5.81 -8.45
N PRO A 31 -15.82 -5.43 -9.00
CA PRO A 31 -16.40 -6.14 -10.12
C PRO A 31 -15.58 -5.89 -11.40
N TYR A 32 -15.41 -6.93 -12.22
CA TYR A 32 -14.73 -6.88 -13.52
C TYR A 32 -15.65 -7.40 -14.63
N LYS A 33 -16.35 -6.48 -15.30
CA LYS A 33 -17.40 -6.83 -16.29
C LYS A 33 -16.87 -7.23 -17.67
N LYS A 34 -15.59 -6.97 -17.98
CA LYS A 34 -15.04 -7.19 -19.33
C LYS A 34 -14.87 -8.67 -19.66
N ARG A 35 -14.73 -9.55 -18.67
CA ARG A 35 -14.63 -11.01 -18.86
C ARG A 35 -14.93 -11.79 -17.59
N LYS A 36 -15.27 -13.07 -17.76
CA LYS A 36 -15.61 -14.03 -16.69
C LYS A 36 -14.43 -14.32 -15.76
N PHE A 37 -13.20 -14.40 -16.28
CA PHE A 37 -11.98 -14.53 -15.48
C PHE A 37 -10.96 -13.48 -15.95
N PRO A 38 -10.81 -12.34 -15.24
CA PRO A 38 -9.80 -11.33 -15.56
C PRO A 38 -8.39 -11.92 -15.52
N TYR A 39 -7.49 -11.42 -16.35
CA TYR A 39 -6.07 -11.70 -16.15
C TYR A 39 -5.55 -10.99 -14.89
N LYS A 40 -4.49 -11.55 -14.29
CA LYS A 40 -3.83 -10.93 -13.13
C LYS A 40 -3.39 -9.49 -13.42
N SER A 41 -2.86 -9.23 -14.62
CA SER A 41 -2.44 -7.89 -15.06
C SER A 41 -3.62 -6.92 -15.20
N GLU A 42 -4.75 -7.38 -15.73
CA GLU A 42 -5.99 -6.58 -15.80
C GLU A 42 -6.50 -6.22 -14.41
N CYS A 43 -6.53 -7.19 -13.49
CA CYS A 43 -6.88 -6.92 -12.09
C CYS A 43 -5.92 -5.93 -11.43
N ARG A 44 -4.60 -6.06 -11.64
CA ARG A 44 -3.61 -5.15 -11.05
C ARG A 44 -3.89 -3.70 -11.45
N LYS A 45 -4.10 -3.45 -12.74
CA LYS A 45 -4.45 -2.13 -13.27
C LYS A 45 -5.78 -1.60 -12.71
N ALA A 46 -6.81 -2.45 -12.69
CA ALA A 46 -8.12 -2.06 -12.17
C ALA A 46 -8.09 -1.75 -10.67
N CYS A 47 -7.38 -2.56 -9.88
CA CYS A 47 -7.16 -2.35 -8.45
C CYS A 47 -6.36 -1.07 -8.18
N ALA A 48 -5.29 -0.83 -8.94
CA ALA A 48 -4.48 0.39 -8.80
C ALA A 48 -5.30 1.64 -9.10
N THR A 49 -6.06 1.61 -10.20
CA THR A 49 -6.96 2.71 -10.57
C THR A 49 -8.03 2.96 -9.50
N ALA A 50 -8.61 1.90 -8.92
CA ALA A 50 -9.70 2.01 -7.95
C ALA A 50 -9.26 2.45 -6.55
N PHE A 51 -8.05 2.07 -6.10
CA PHE A 51 -7.66 2.22 -4.70
C PHE A 51 -6.37 3.02 -4.45
N THR A 52 -5.50 3.14 -5.44
CA THR A 52 -4.16 3.76 -5.28
C THR A 52 -3.92 4.90 -6.26
N GLY A 53 -4.99 5.42 -6.89
CA GLY A 53 -4.90 6.52 -7.87
C GLY A 53 -4.15 6.14 -9.15
N GLY A 54 -3.99 4.85 -9.44
CA GLY A 54 -3.22 4.33 -10.57
C GLY A 54 -1.80 3.86 -10.22
N ASP A 55 -1.36 4.01 -8.97
CA ASP A 55 -0.03 3.53 -8.55
C ASP A 55 -0.02 2.01 -8.32
N GLU A 56 0.46 1.26 -9.31
CA GLU A 56 0.60 -0.20 -9.23
C GLU A 56 1.62 -0.66 -8.18
N SER A 57 2.55 0.19 -7.74
CA SER A 57 3.57 -0.14 -6.74
C SER A 57 2.97 -0.35 -5.36
N ARG A 58 1.83 0.29 -5.10
CA ARG A 58 1.04 0.12 -3.86
C ARG A 58 0.20 -1.17 -3.85
N ILE A 59 0.07 -1.85 -4.99
CA ILE A 59 -0.64 -3.13 -5.10
C ILE A 59 0.30 -4.29 -4.77
N LYS A 60 0.09 -4.89 -3.59
CA LYS A 60 0.86 -6.03 -3.10
C LYS A 60 0.54 -7.31 -3.87
N ASP A 61 -0.74 -7.59 -4.09
CA ASP A 61 -1.17 -8.74 -4.90
C ASP A 61 -2.58 -8.53 -5.46
N VAL A 62 -2.96 -9.35 -6.44
CA VAL A 62 -4.33 -9.42 -6.96
C VAL A 62 -4.72 -10.86 -7.27
N LYS A 63 -5.96 -11.22 -6.96
CA LYS A 63 -6.54 -12.52 -7.31
C LYS A 63 -7.71 -12.32 -8.27
N PRO A 64 -7.63 -12.83 -9.50
CA PRO A 64 -8.78 -12.84 -10.38
C PRO A 64 -9.83 -13.85 -9.90
N GLY A 65 -11.09 -13.48 -10.01
CA GLY A 65 -12.24 -14.32 -9.68
C GLY A 65 -13.33 -14.18 -10.73
N PHE A 66 -14.44 -14.88 -10.52
CA PHE A 66 -15.59 -14.86 -11.43
C PHE A 66 -16.18 -13.45 -11.57
N PHE A 67 -15.96 -12.79 -12.71
CA PHE A 67 -16.29 -11.38 -12.97
C PHE A 67 -15.86 -10.41 -11.85
N LYS A 68 -14.75 -10.71 -11.15
CA LYS A 68 -14.25 -9.86 -10.07
C LYS A 68 -12.75 -9.94 -9.92
N CYS A 69 -12.18 -8.94 -9.25
CA CYS A 69 -10.78 -8.90 -8.86
C CYS A 69 -10.71 -8.66 -7.35
N SER A 70 -10.02 -9.53 -6.62
CA SER A 70 -9.64 -9.26 -5.23
C SER A 70 -8.30 -8.50 -5.25
N CYS A 71 -8.30 -7.32 -4.65
CA CYS A 71 -7.20 -6.38 -4.58
C CYS A 71 -6.57 -6.40 -3.18
N TYR A 72 -5.25 -6.55 -3.12
CA TYR A 72 -4.47 -6.46 -1.89
C TYR A 72 -3.48 -5.30 -2.05
N TYR A 73 -3.66 -4.26 -1.25
CA TYR A 73 -2.88 -3.02 -1.38
C TYR A 73 -2.57 -2.42 -0.02
N SER A 74 -1.55 -1.58 0.03
CA SER A 74 -1.17 -0.88 1.26
C SER A 74 -1.80 0.50 1.33
N SER A 75 -2.35 0.84 2.51
CA SER A 75 -2.65 2.23 2.85
C SER A 75 -1.34 2.91 3.26
N GLY A 76 -0.59 3.38 2.28
CA GLY A 76 0.34 4.49 2.48
C GLY A 76 -0.43 5.77 2.73
#